data_AF-A0A9D2C3A1-F1
#
_entry.id   AF-A0A9D2C3A1-F1
#
_cell.length_a   1.000
_cell.length_b   1.000
_cell.length_c   1.000
_cell.angle_alpha   90.00
_cell.angle_beta   90.00
_cell.angle_gamma   90.00
#
_symmetry.space_group_name_H-M   'P 1'
#
loop_
_entity.id
_entity.type
_entity.pdbx_description
1 polymer ?
#
loop_
_entity_poly.entity_id
_entity_poly.type
_entity_poly.pdbx_seq_one_letter_code
_entity_poly.pdbx_strand_id
1 'polypeptide(L)'
;MKKSDASQLLAASLVGLAAMLAAAKAVNLYVPQWGGFVLSGLCTVLAIISQVCGKKRTAGYALCILWNSLGAGSAVGVFYHYQPPFPEFGGLIGVFVVWAAFLLIFGLAAQRTSRLWLPATAGVLWLAAQIVNVVFWSMERGPAWSLSFYLGVAALFFLLGAAGAAFPGSKSQEEEDSPWMPLALCSYGAYWLILLVILLVLSEGDCCDGCDCPWEPKKKARK
;
A
#
# COMPACT_ATOMS: atom_id res chain seq x y z
N MET A 1 17.79 16.57 10.21
CA MET A 1 17.95 15.18 9.72
C MET A 1 19.31 15.03 9.06
N LYS A 2 20.10 13.99 9.37
CA LYS A 2 21.34 13.75 8.61
C LYS A 2 20.94 13.24 7.23
N LYS A 3 21.69 13.61 6.18
CA LYS A 3 21.42 13.16 4.79
C LYS A 3 21.36 11.62 4.66
N SER A 4 22.03 10.91 5.57
CA SER A 4 21.99 9.44 5.70
C SER A 4 20.61 8.90 6.06
N ASP A 5 19.88 9.56 6.97
CA ASP A 5 18.60 9.06 7.49
C ASP A 5 17.51 9.14 6.42
N ALA A 6 17.56 10.20 5.61
CA ALA A 6 16.62 10.44 4.51
C ALA A 6 16.67 9.34 3.43
N SER A 7 17.88 8.93 3.05
CA SER A 7 18.10 7.84 2.11
C SER A 7 17.67 6.49 2.67
N GLN A 8 17.87 6.27 3.97
CA GLN A 8 17.42 5.05 4.65
C GLN A 8 15.89 4.95 4.70
N LEU A 9 15.19 6.04 4.95
CA LEU A 9 13.71 6.07 4.93
C LEU A 9 13.16 5.77 3.53
N LEU A 10 13.74 6.35 2.47
CA LEU A 10 13.35 6.03 1.09
C LEU A 10 13.64 4.57 0.73
N ALA A 11 14.79 4.05 1.14
CA ALA A 11 15.11 2.64 0.95
C ALA A 11 14.10 1.73 1.68
N ALA A 12 13.74 2.08 2.92
CA ALA A 12 12.71 1.36 3.68
C ALA A 12 11.34 1.40 2.99
N SER A 13 10.94 2.54 2.43
CA SER A 13 9.71 2.68 1.65
C SER A 13 9.70 1.77 0.41
N LEU A 14 10.83 1.69 -0.32
CA LEU A 14 10.97 0.80 -1.47
C LEU A 14 10.92 -0.68 -1.07
N VAL A 15 11.60 -1.04 0.01
CA VAL A 15 11.55 -2.39 0.59
C VAL A 15 10.12 -2.72 1.02
N GLY A 16 9.40 -1.77 1.61
CA GLY A 16 7.99 -1.92 1.99
C GLY A 16 7.08 -2.17 0.79
N LEU A 17 7.25 -1.46 -0.32
CA LEU A 17 6.51 -1.72 -1.56
C LEU A 17 6.82 -3.11 -2.15
N ALA A 18 8.11 -3.48 -2.19
CA ALA A 18 8.54 -4.77 -2.71
C ALA A 18 8.00 -5.92 -1.85
N ALA A 19 8.05 -5.77 -0.52
CA ALA A 19 7.52 -6.74 0.43
C ALA A 19 6.00 -6.90 0.28
N MET A 20 5.27 -5.81 0.10
CA MET A 20 3.83 -5.84 -0.17
C MET A 20 3.50 -6.63 -1.44
N LEU A 21 4.22 -6.36 -2.54
CA LEU A 21 4.02 -7.06 -3.81
C LEU A 21 4.37 -8.56 -3.73
N ALA A 22 5.50 -8.87 -3.08
CA ALA A 22 5.93 -10.25 -2.87
C ALA A 22 4.93 -11.02 -1.99
N ALA A 23 4.42 -10.41 -0.92
CA ALA A 23 3.39 -10.99 -0.08
C ALA A 23 2.09 -11.21 -0.84
N ALA A 24 1.64 -10.24 -1.65
CA ALA A 24 0.44 -10.39 -2.48
C ALA A 24 0.56 -11.60 -3.42
N LYS A 25 1.70 -11.75 -4.09
CA LYS A 25 1.93 -12.89 -4.97
C LYS A 25 1.99 -14.21 -4.20
N ALA A 26 2.72 -14.25 -3.08
CA ALA A 26 2.87 -15.45 -2.27
C ALA A 26 1.52 -15.92 -1.68
N VAL A 27 0.72 -14.99 -1.16
CA VAL A 27 -0.59 -15.31 -0.57
C VAL A 27 -1.58 -15.78 -1.63
N ASN A 28 -1.58 -15.15 -2.81
CA ASN A 28 -2.41 -15.60 -3.92
C ASN A 28 -2.05 -17.02 -4.40
N LEU A 29 -0.79 -17.44 -4.28
CA LEU A 29 -0.35 -18.77 -4.70
C LEU A 29 -0.52 -19.86 -3.64
N TYR A 30 -0.21 -19.56 -2.38
CA TYR A 30 0.03 -20.58 -1.36
C TYR A 30 -0.96 -20.58 -0.21
N VAL A 31 -1.76 -19.52 -0.06
CA VAL A 31 -2.64 -19.35 1.10
C VAL A 31 -4.10 -19.48 0.66
N PRO A 32 -4.92 -20.28 1.38
CA PRO A 32 -6.34 -20.41 1.08
C PRO A 32 -7.09 -19.08 1.29
N GLN A 33 -8.23 -18.94 0.61
CA GLN A 33 -9.00 -17.69 0.48
C GLN A 33 -9.10 -16.87 1.77
N TRP A 34 -9.75 -17.39 2.81
CA TRP A 34 -9.88 -16.69 4.10
C TRP A 34 -8.58 -16.60 4.91
N GLY A 35 -7.63 -17.50 4.65
CA GLY A 35 -6.37 -17.58 5.37
C GLY A 35 -5.50 -16.35 5.22
N GLY A 36 -5.56 -15.65 4.07
CA GLY A 36 -4.74 -14.46 3.89
C GLY A 36 -5.29 -13.20 4.57
N PHE A 37 -6.61 -13.12 4.88
CA PHE A 37 -7.13 -12.08 5.77
C PHE A 37 -6.69 -12.31 7.22
N VAL A 38 -6.66 -13.56 7.67
CA VAL A 38 -6.11 -13.92 8.98
C VAL A 38 -4.63 -13.55 9.05
N LEU A 39 -3.85 -13.92 8.02
CA LEU A 39 -2.43 -13.55 7.93
C LEU A 39 -2.24 -12.02 7.91
N SER A 40 -3.07 -11.31 7.17
CA SER A 40 -3.09 -9.85 7.12
C SER A 40 -3.26 -9.23 8.51
N GLY A 41 -4.26 -9.69 9.27
CA GLY A 41 -4.50 -9.26 10.64
C GLY A 41 -3.35 -9.61 11.60
N LEU A 42 -2.81 -10.83 11.50
CA LEU A 42 -1.64 -11.26 12.30
C LEU A 42 -0.42 -10.36 12.05
N CYS A 43 -0.16 -10.00 10.79
CA CYS A 43 0.91 -9.09 10.44
C CYS A 43 0.74 -7.72 11.12
N THR A 44 -0.47 -7.13 11.13
CA THR A 44 -0.68 -5.85 11.81
C THR A 44 -0.59 -5.96 13.32
N VAL A 45 -0.99 -7.08 13.94
CA VAL A 45 -0.74 -7.32 15.36
C VAL A 45 0.77 -7.34 15.65
N LEU A 46 1.57 -8.03 14.81
CA LEU A 46 3.03 -8.01 14.92
C LEU A 46 3.62 -6.62 14.68
N ALA A 47 3.02 -5.81 13.80
CA ALA A 47 3.42 -4.42 13.60
C ALA A 47 3.22 -3.60 14.89
N ILE A 48 2.06 -3.75 15.55
CA ILE A 48 1.76 -3.06 16.82
C ILE A 48 2.77 -3.46 17.88
N ILE A 49 3.03 -4.75 18.05
CA ILE A 49 4.02 -5.27 19.00
C ILE A 49 5.41 -4.70 18.67
N SER A 50 5.79 -4.66 17.39
CA SER A 50 7.10 -4.14 16.95
C SER A 50 7.25 -2.65 17.24
N GLN A 51 6.19 -1.86 17.07
CA GLN A 51 6.21 -0.44 17.37
C GLN A 51 6.22 -0.16 18.88
N VAL A 52 5.43 -0.90 19.66
CA VAL A 52 5.32 -0.70 21.12
C VAL A 52 6.60 -1.18 21.83
N CYS A 53 7.03 -2.43 21.57
CA CYS A 53 8.23 -3.00 22.17
C CYS A 53 9.52 -2.37 21.63
N GLY A 54 9.49 -1.91 20.38
CA GLY A 54 10.61 -1.28 19.70
C GLY A 54 10.62 0.24 19.76
N LYS A 55 9.83 0.86 20.64
CA LYS A 55 9.73 2.32 20.78
C LYS A 55 11.13 2.94 20.91
N LYS A 56 11.36 4.05 20.21
CA LYS A 56 12.65 4.77 20.11
C LYS A 56 13.80 3.99 19.43
N ARG A 57 13.60 2.74 18.99
CA ARG A 57 14.61 1.96 18.25
C ARG A 57 14.25 1.88 16.77
N THR A 58 15.20 2.21 15.91
CA THR A 58 15.05 2.12 14.44
C THR A 58 14.58 0.73 13.98
N ALA A 59 15.12 -0.33 14.57
CA ALA A 59 14.74 -1.70 14.23
C ALA A 59 13.25 -1.99 14.51
N GLY A 60 12.69 -1.42 15.58
CA GLY A 60 11.26 -1.56 15.91
C GLY A 60 10.36 -0.94 14.86
N TYR A 61 10.67 0.28 14.45
CA TYR A 61 9.93 0.99 13.40
C TYR A 61 10.11 0.33 12.02
N ALA A 62 11.32 -0.15 11.70
CA ALA A 62 11.57 -0.88 10.45
C ALA A 62 10.76 -2.20 10.37
N LEU A 63 10.73 -2.98 11.46
CA LEU A 63 9.90 -4.18 11.55
C LEU A 63 8.42 -3.85 11.45
N CYS A 64 7.96 -2.77 12.11
CA CYS A 64 6.59 -2.30 11.98
C CYS A 64 6.20 -2.02 10.52
N ILE A 65 7.05 -1.30 9.76
CA ILE A 65 6.82 -1.01 8.33
C ILE A 65 6.75 -2.32 7.54
N LEU A 66 7.70 -3.23 7.76
CA LEU A 66 7.73 -4.53 7.08
C LEU A 66 6.45 -5.32 7.34
N TRP A 67 6.04 -5.43 8.60
CA TRP A 67 4.84 -6.18 8.96
C TRP A 67 3.57 -5.58 8.35
N ASN A 68 3.39 -4.26 8.40
CA ASN A 68 2.25 -3.62 7.74
C ASN A 68 2.27 -3.79 6.22
N SER A 69 3.44 -3.73 5.59
CA SER A 69 3.59 -4.03 4.15
C SER A 69 3.19 -5.46 3.80
N LEU A 70 3.67 -6.44 4.58
CA LEU A 70 3.30 -7.85 4.41
C LEU A 70 1.81 -8.07 4.67
N GLY A 71 1.23 -7.38 5.66
CA GLY A 71 -0.19 -7.43 5.96
C GLY A 71 -1.05 -6.87 4.83
N ALA A 72 -0.69 -5.70 4.30
CA ALA A 72 -1.37 -5.08 3.16
C ALA A 72 -1.26 -5.95 1.91
N GLY A 73 -0.05 -6.49 1.65
CA GLY A 73 0.19 -7.44 0.57
C GLY A 73 -0.66 -8.69 0.70
N SER A 74 -0.78 -9.24 1.90
CA SER A 74 -1.62 -10.42 2.16
C SER A 74 -3.10 -10.17 1.86
N ALA A 75 -3.63 -9.01 2.26
CA ALA A 75 -5.01 -8.62 1.92
C ALA A 75 -5.19 -8.51 0.39
N VAL A 76 -4.26 -7.85 -0.31
CA VAL A 76 -4.29 -7.74 -1.78
C VAL A 76 -4.19 -9.11 -2.45
N GLY A 77 -3.35 -10.01 -1.94
CA GLY A 77 -3.20 -11.37 -2.47
C GLY A 77 -4.50 -12.17 -2.40
N VAL A 78 -5.24 -12.04 -1.29
CA VAL A 78 -6.56 -12.65 -1.11
C VAL A 78 -7.63 -12.01 -1.98
N PHE A 79 -7.60 -10.69 -2.14
CA PHE A 79 -8.55 -10.00 -3.02
C PHE A 79 -8.61 -10.64 -4.41
N TYR A 80 -7.47 -11.06 -4.98
CA TYR A 80 -7.43 -11.74 -6.28
C TYR A 80 -7.86 -13.21 -6.29
N HIS A 81 -8.12 -13.84 -5.14
CA HIS A 81 -8.85 -15.11 -5.10
C HIS A 81 -10.34 -14.90 -5.39
N TYR A 82 -10.89 -13.76 -4.99
CA TYR A 82 -12.30 -13.39 -5.20
C TYR A 82 -12.50 -12.57 -6.48
N GLN A 83 -11.48 -11.83 -6.91
CA GLN A 83 -11.49 -11.01 -8.12
C GLN A 83 -10.35 -11.45 -9.07
N PRO A 84 -10.41 -12.68 -9.62
CA PRO A 84 -9.40 -13.17 -10.55
C PRO A 84 -9.46 -12.38 -11.89
N PRO A 85 -8.36 -12.34 -12.66
CA PRO A 85 -7.06 -12.99 -12.42
C PRO A 85 -6.06 -12.12 -11.64
N PHE A 86 -5.05 -12.73 -11.01
CA PHE A 86 -3.89 -12.00 -10.47
C PHE A 86 -2.99 -11.51 -11.63
N PRO A 87 -2.39 -10.31 -11.57
CA PRO A 87 -1.55 -9.80 -12.65
C PRO A 87 -0.35 -10.70 -12.99
N GLU A 88 -0.03 -10.79 -14.28
CA GLU A 88 1.17 -11.48 -14.74
C GLU A 88 2.45 -10.77 -14.29
N PHE A 89 3.57 -11.49 -14.30
CA PHE A 89 4.86 -11.00 -13.81
C PHE A 89 5.30 -9.67 -14.45
N GLY A 90 5.08 -9.49 -15.76
CA GLY A 90 5.36 -8.23 -16.44
C GLY A 90 4.52 -7.07 -15.89
N GLY A 91 3.25 -7.31 -15.57
CA GLY A 91 2.38 -6.34 -14.90
C GLY A 91 2.85 -6.00 -13.49
N LEU A 92 3.32 -6.99 -12.71
CA LEU A 92 3.88 -6.78 -11.37
C LEU A 92 5.10 -5.85 -11.40
N ILE A 93 6.05 -6.13 -12.30
CA ILE A 93 7.24 -5.29 -12.47
C ILE A 93 6.86 -3.90 -12.94
N GLY A 94 5.98 -3.78 -13.94
CA GLY A 94 5.56 -2.50 -14.47
C GLY A 94 4.96 -1.59 -13.39
N VAL A 95 4.03 -2.13 -12.60
CA VAL A 95 3.40 -1.39 -11.50
C VAL A 95 4.43 -1.02 -10.42
N PHE A 96 5.31 -1.94 -10.02
CA PHE A 96 6.36 -1.65 -9.05
C PHE A 96 7.28 -0.52 -9.52
N VAL A 97 7.75 -0.59 -10.77
CA VAL A 97 8.67 0.41 -11.35
C VAL A 97 8.03 1.80 -11.36
N VAL A 98 6.75 1.90 -11.75
CA VAL A 98 6.02 3.18 -11.76
C VAL A 98 5.99 3.80 -10.36
N TRP A 99 5.58 3.04 -9.34
CA TRP A 99 5.45 3.57 -7.98
C TRP A 99 6.79 3.75 -7.26
N ALA A 100 7.79 2.93 -7.58
CA ALA A 100 9.17 3.12 -7.12
C ALA A 100 9.78 4.39 -7.72
N ALA A 101 9.57 4.65 -9.02
CA ALA A 101 10.01 5.87 -9.68
C ALA A 101 9.31 7.10 -9.08
N PHE A 102 8.00 7.03 -8.82
CA PHE A 102 7.25 8.07 -8.11
C PHE A 102 7.88 8.38 -6.74
N LEU A 103 8.12 7.35 -5.91
CA LEU A 103 8.75 7.51 -4.60
C LEU A 103 10.15 8.13 -4.70
N LEU A 104 10.97 7.67 -5.63
CA LEU A 104 12.34 8.17 -5.79
C LEU A 104 12.35 9.63 -6.25
N ILE A 105 11.57 9.98 -7.28
CA ILE A 105 11.52 11.34 -7.83
C ILE A 105 11.02 12.31 -6.78
N PHE A 106 9.84 12.06 -6.20
CA PHE A 106 9.22 13.00 -5.27
C PHE A 106 9.84 12.94 -3.88
N GLY A 107 10.31 11.77 -3.44
CA GLY A 107 11.03 11.62 -2.18
C GLY A 107 12.36 12.36 -2.18
N LEU A 108 13.19 12.18 -3.23
CA LEU A 108 14.45 12.92 -3.36
C LEU A 108 14.21 14.42 -3.57
N ALA A 109 13.17 14.80 -4.33
CA ALA A 109 12.82 16.19 -4.51
C ALA A 109 12.43 16.84 -3.17
N ALA A 110 11.55 16.21 -2.38
CA ALA A 110 11.12 16.68 -1.07
C ALA A 110 12.29 16.81 -0.08
N GLN A 111 13.32 15.97 -0.19
CA GLN A 111 14.52 16.06 0.64
C GLN A 111 15.46 17.21 0.26
N ARG A 112 15.46 17.62 -1.02
CA ARG A 112 16.36 18.67 -1.53
C ARG A 112 15.76 20.07 -1.47
N THR A 113 14.45 20.19 -1.26
CA THR A 113 13.75 21.48 -1.33
C THR A 113 12.76 21.63 -0.19
N SER A 114 12.72 22.81 0.41
CA SER A 114 11.71 23.19 1.39
C SER A 114 10.41 23.69 0.73
N ARG A 115 10.32 23.63 -0.60
CA ARG A 115 9.22 24.24 -1.35
C ARG A 115 7.98 23.35 -1.36
N LEU A 116 6.90 23.86 -0.78
CA LEU A 116 5.58 23.19 -0.67
C LEU A 116 4.93 22.80 -2.01
N TRP A 117 5.29 23.42 -3.13
CA TRP A 117 4.67 23.10 -4.43
C TRP A 117 5.02 21.69 -4.92
N LEU A 118 6.18 21.14 -4.56
CA LEU A 118 6.58 19.80 -5.01
C LEU A 118 5.75 18.67 -4.39
N PRO A 119 5.52 18.63 -3.07
CA PRO A 119 4.54 17.74 -2.45
C PRO A 119 3.12 17.93 -3.02
N ALA A 120 2.71 19.17 -3.29
CA ALA A 120 1.40 19.44 -3.87
C ALA A 120 1.29 18.84 -5.28
N THR A 121 2.29 19.04 -6.14
CA THR A 121 2.35 18.42 -7.48
C THR A 121 2.36 16.90 -7.40
N ALA A 122 3.12 16.31 -6.46
CA ALA A 122 3.14 14.87 -6.23
C ALA A 122 1.74 14.34 -5.88
N GLY A 123 1.04 15.02 -4.98
CA GLY A 123 -0.32 14.68 -4.57
C GLY A 123 -1.33 14.76 -5.71
N VAL A 124 -1.26 15.81 -6.54
CA VAL A 124 -2.13 15.97 -7.72
C VAL A 124 -1.87 14.87 -8.76
N LEU A 125 -0.61 14.59 -9.07
CA LEU A 125 -0.25 13.53 -10.02
C LEU A 125 -0.63 12.14 -9.50
N TRP A 126 -0.43 11.90 -8.21
CA TRP A 126 -0.89 10.68 -7.56
C TRP A 126 -2.41 10.54 -7.66
N LEU A 127 -3.17 11.60 -7.35
CA LEU A 127 -4.63 11.56 -7.39
C LEU A 127 -5.13 11.29 -8.81
N ALA A 128 -4.56 11.97 -9.81
CA ALA A 128 -4.87 11.72 -11.21
C ALA A 128 -4.59 10.25 -11.60
N ALA A 129 -3.45 9.70 -11.17
CA ALA A 129 -3.12 8.29 -11.40
C ALA A 129 -4.11 7.34 -10.71
N GLN A 130 -4.58 7.66 -9.49
CA GLN A 130 -5.58 6.83 -8.81
C GLN A 130 -6.94 6.87 -9.50
N ILE A 131 -7.37 8.04 -9.98
CA ILE A 131 -8.61 8.15 -10.77
C ILE A 131 -8.50 7.29 -12.03
N VAL A 132 -7.38 7.36 -12.75
CA VAL A 132 -7.13 6.51 -13.92
C VAL A 132 -7.15 5.03 -13.55
N ASN A 133 -6.47 4.63 -12.47
CA ASN A 133 -6.47 3.24 -12.01
C ASN A 133 -7.90 2.74 -11.72
N VAL A 134 -8.71 3.52 -11.00
CA VAL A 134 -10.09 3.14 -10.66
C VAL A 134 -10.98 3.06 -11.92
N VAL A 135 -10.89 4.03 -12.83
CA VAL A 135 -11.66 4.02 -14.08
C VAL A 135 -11.29 2.82 -14.95
N PHE A 136 -10.00 2.55 -15.12
CA PHE A 136 -9.57 1.43 -15.96
C PHE A 136 -9.84 0.07 -15.30
N TRP A 137 -9.76 0.01 -13.96
CA TRP A 137 -10.17 -1.16 -13.21
C TRP A 137 -11.68 -1.42 -13.36
N SER A 138 -12.53 -0.40 -13.23
CA SER A 138 -13.99 -0.56 -13.39
C SER A 138 -14.42 -0.87 -14.82
N MET A 139 -13.60 -0.51 -15.82
CA MET A 139 -13.78 -0.92 -17.21
C MET A 139 -13.23 -2.33 -17.53
N GLU A 140 -12.81 -3.09 -16.52
CA GLU A 140 -12.24 -4.44 -16.66
C GLU A 140 -11.02 -4.51 -17.60
N ARG A 141 -10.25 -3.42 -17.71
CA ARG A 141 -9.07 -3.32 -18.61
C ARG A 141 -7.83 -4.09 -18.13
N GLY A 142 -8.02 -5.03 -17.20
CA GLY A 142 -6.99 -5.92 -16.67
C GLY A 142 -6.66 -5.67 -15.19
N PRO A 143 -6.13 -6.70 -14.50
CA PRO A 143 -5.92 -6.68 -13.05
C PRO A 143 -4.75 -5.79 -12.60
N ALA A 144 -3.88 -5.37 -13.52
CA ALA A 144 -2.75 -4.49 -13.21
C ALA A 144 -3.22 -3.12 -12.69
N TRP A 145 -4.41 -2.65 -13.09
CA TRP A 145 -4.96 -1.36 -12.67
C TRP A 145 -5.38 -1.37 -11.20
N SER A 146 -6.04 -2.44 -10.73
CA SER A 146 -6.36 -2.61 -9.31
C SER A 146 -5.11 -2.80 -8.45
N LEU A 147 -4.12 -3.55 -8.93
CA LEU A 147 -2.83 -3.68 -8.23
C LEU A 147 -2.12 -2.34 -8.14
N SER A 148 -2.10 -1.57 -9.23
CA SER A 148 -1.55 -0.22 -9.28
C SER A 148 -2.26 0.73 -8.32
N PHE A 149 -3.57 0.59 -8.16
CA PHE A 149 -4.31 1.34 -7.15
C PHE A 149 -3.78 1.04 -5.74
N TYR A 150 -3.73 -0.24 -5.34
CA TYR A 150 -3.27 -0.63 -4.01
C TYR A 150 -1.80 -0.25 -3.74
N LEU A 151 -0.89 -0.49 -4.69
CA LEU A 151 0.52 -0.09 -4.57
C LEU A 151 0.66 1.42 -4.52
N GLY A 152 -0.17 2.16 -5.27
CA GLY A 152 -0.14 3.61 -5.27
C GLY A 152 -0.63 4.20 -3.94
N VAL A 153 -1.63 3.60 -3.29
CA VAL A 153 -2.01 3.98 -1.92
C VAL A 153 -0.82 3.83 -0.98
N ALA A 154 -0.15 2.67 -0.98
CA ALA A 154 1.04 2.46 -0.15
C ALA A 154 2.16 3.47 -0.48
N ALA A 155 2.40 3.75 -1.76
CA ALA A 155 3.42 4.69 -2.22
C ALA A 155 3.17 6.11 -1.71
N LEU A 156 1.93 6.60 -1.69
CA LEU A 156 1.64 7.93 -1.14
C LEU A 156 1.92 7.98 0.36
N PHE A 157 1.42 7.01 1.13
CA PHE A 157 1.64 6.99 2.57
C PHE A 157 3.13 6.88 2.92
N PHE A 158 3.89 6.09 2.18
CA PHE A 158 5.34 6.02 2.35
C PHE A 158 6.06 7.30 1.93
N LEU A 159 5.60 8.00 0.90
CA LEU A 159 6.10 9.32 0.55
C LEU A 159 5.83 10.33 1.67
N LEU A 160 4.61 10.35 2.21
CA LEU A 160 4.20 11.23 3.29
C LEU A 160 5.00 10.95 4.58
N GLY A 161 5.23 9.69 4.92
CA GLY A 161 6.05 9.30 6.06
C GLY A 161 7.51 9.71 5.90
N ALA A 162 8.11 9.43 4.74
CA ALA A 162 9.50 9.78 4.45
C ALA A 162 9.73 11.30 4.31
N ALA A 163 8.77 12.02 3.73
CA ALA A 163 8.82 13.48 3.61
C ALA A 163 8.47 14.17 4.93
N GLY A 164 7.52 13.62 5.70
CA GLY A 164 7.11 14.09 7.03
C GLY A 164 8.28 14.15 8.02
N ALA A 165 9.17 13.16 7.98
CA ALA A 165 10.42 13.16 8.74
C ALA A 165 11.42 14.26 8.31
N ALA A 166 11.24 14.86 7.12
CA ALA A 166 12.11 15.89 6.57
C ALA A 166 11.59 17.32 6.78
N PHE A 167 10.32 17.53 7.17
CA PHE A 167 9.75 18.87 7.31
C PHE A 167 10.23 19.59 8.58
N PRO A 168 10.69 20.86 8.50
CA PRO A 168 11.28 21.58 9.63
C PRO A 168 10.30 22.00 10.74
N GLY A 169 9.00 21.75 10.60
CA GLY A 169 7.95 22.20 11.52
C GLY A 169 7.45 21.15 12.53
N SER A 170 7.87 19.88 12.44
CA SER A 170 7.46 18.83 13.39
C SER A 170 8.18 18.89 14.75
N LYS A 171 8.95 19.95 15.01
CA LYS A 171 9.68 20.23 16.26
C LYS A 171 8.77 20.60 17.44
N SER A 172 7.51 20.18 17.46
CA SER A 172 6.61 20.35 18.60
C SER A 172 6.09 19.00 19.09
N GLN A 173 7.01 18.10 19.42
CA GLN A 173 6.87 17.10 20.48
C GLN A 173 8.23 16.43 20.65
N GLU A 174 8.90 16.77 21.76
CA GLU A 174 10.04 16.13 22.42
C GLU A 174 11.19 15.56 21.55
N GLU A 175 12.42 15.95 21.90
CA GLU A 175 13.72 15.51 21.35
C GLU A 175 13.98 13.98 21.34
N GLU A 176 12.99 13.12 21.63
CA GLU A 176 13.14 11.68 21.79
C GLU A 176 12.58 10.80 20.66
N ASP A 177 11.85 11.36 19.69
CA ASP A 177 11.20 10.55 18.65
C ASP A 177 12.09 10.33 17.41
N SER A 178 12.35 9.05 17.12
CA SER A 178 13.15 8.60 15.97
C SER A 178 12.54 9.07 14.65
N PRO A 179 13.35 9.47 13.63
CA PRO A 179 12.86 9.89 12.32
C PRO A 179 12.09 8.81 11.55
N TRP A 180 12.12 7.56 12.03
CA TRP A 180 11.38 6.43 11.48
C TRP A 180 9.93 6.35 11.95
N MET A 181 9.57 7.05 13.03
CA MET A 181 8.23 6.97 13.60
C MET A 181 7.13 7.47 12.65
N PRO A 182 7.27 8.60 11.93
CA PRO A 182 6.26 9.04 10.96
C PRO A 182 6.02 8.02 9.86
N LEU A 183 7.09 7.40 9.34
CA LEU A 183 6.97 6.36 8.31
C LEU A 183 6.27 5.10 8.84
N ALA A 184 6.57 4.69 10.07
CA ALA A 184 5.86 3.58 10.73
C ALA A 184 4.36 3.89 10.91
N LEU A 185 4.00 5.09 11.36
CA LEU A 185 2.59 5.50 11.49
C LEU A 185 1.86 5.52 10.14
N CYS A 186 2.50 6.09 9.11
CA CYS A 186 1.93 6.09 7.76
C CYS A 186 1.75 4.67 7.20
N SER A 187 2.58 3.69 7.59
CA SER A 187 2.41 2.30 7.18
C SER A 187 1.11 1.66 7.69
N TYR A 188 0.62 2.06 8.87
CA TYR A 188 -0.71 1.63 9.33
C TYR A 188 -1.81 2.26 8.51
N GLY A 189 -1.68 3.55 8.19
CA GLY A 189 -2.65 4.25 7.34
C GLY A 189 -2.79 3.57 5.97
N ALA A 190 -1.66 3.20 5.35
CA ALA A 190 -1.66 2.42 4.12
C ALA A 190 -2.38 1.08 4.29
N TYR A 191 -2.00 0.29 5.31
CA TYR A 191 -2.60 -1.01 5.59
C TYR A 191 -4.12 -0.92 5.77
N TRP A 192 -4.58 -0.04 6.67
CA TRP A 192 -5.99 0.07 7.00
C TRP A 192 -6.83 0.57 5.82
N LEU A 193 -6.31 1.54 5.06
CA LEU A 193 -7.03 2.04 3.89
C LEU A 193 -7.15 0.96 2.82
N ILE A 194 -6.07 0.21 2.54
CA ILE A 194 -6.10 -0.89 1.58
C ILE A 194 -7.07 -1.98 2.03
N LEU A 195 -7.00 -2.39 3.30
CA LEU A 195 -7.90 -3.41 3.85
C LEU A 195 -9.36 -2.95 3.78
N LEU A 196 -9.66 -1.70 4.15
CA LEU A 196 -11.01 -1.15 4.12
C LEU A 196 -11.57 -1.11 2.70
N VAL A 197 -10.77 -0.66 1.72
CA VAL A 197 -11.20 -0.65 0.31
C VAL A 197 -11.47 -2.08 -0.18
N ILE A 198 -10.61 -3.04 0.14
CA ILE A 198 -10.82 -4.46 -0.23
C ILE A 198 -12.11 -4.98 0.38
N LEU A 199 -12.33 -4.78 1.69
CA LEU A 199 -13.54 -5.24 2.36
C LEU A 199 -14.80 -4.59 1.78
N LEU A 200 -14.75 -3.29 1.46
CA LEU A 200 -15.86 -2.57 0.83
C LEU A 200 -16.19 -3.18 -0.53
N VAL A 201 -15.20 -3.36 -1.40
CA VAL A 201 -15.40 -3.93 -2.75
C VAL A 201 -15.93 -5.36 -2.69
N LEU A 202 -15.41 -6.19 -1.79
CA LEU A 202 -15.93 -7.56 -1.62
C LEU A 202 -17.34 -7.57 -1.05
N SER A 203 -17.65 -6.68 -0.09
CA SER A 203 -18.99 -6.59 0.49
C SER A 203 -20.05 -6.13 -0.53
N GLU A 204 -19.70 -5.21 -1.43
CA GLU A 204 -20.60 -4.78 -2.51
C GLU A 204 -20.76 -5.84 -3.59
N GLY A 205 -19.69 -6.61 -3.88
CA GLY A 205 -19.75 -7.76 -4.77
C GLY A 205 -20.75 -8.81 -4.28
N ASP A 206 -20.66 -9.21 -3.01
CA ASP A 206 -21.58 -10.20 -2.41
C ASP A 206 -23.03 -9.68 -2.37
N CYS A 207 -23.24 -8.37 -2.17
CA CYS A 207 -24.58 -7.76 -2.21
C CYS A 207 -25.21 -7.84 -3.61
N CYS A 208 -24.40 -7.69 -4.66
CA CYS A 208 -24.86 -7.77 -6.05
C CYS A 208 -25.14 -9.21 -6.49
N ASP A 209 -24.34 -10.20 -6.06
CA ASP A 209 -24.57 -11.62 -6.38
C ASP A 209 -25.81 -12.19 -5.65
N GLY A 210 -26.15 -11.65 -4.48
CA GLY A 210 -27.35 -12.02 -3.72
C GLY A 210 -28.65 -11.32 -4.19
N CYS A 211 -28.54 -10.27 -5.00
CA CYS A 211 -29.69 -9.60 -5.60
C CYS A 211 -29.83 -10.06 -7.04
N ASP A 212 -30.87 -10.83 -7.36
CA ASP A 212 -31.31 -11.11 -8.73
C ASP A 212 -31.48 -9.76 -9.47
N CYS A 213 -30.42 -9.30 -10.12
CA CYS A 213 -30.41 -8.08 -10.90
C CYS A 213 -31.28 -8.36 -12.14
N PRO A 214 -32.42 -7.65 -12.33
CA PRO A 214 -33.40 -7.98 -13.37
C PRO A 214 -32.89 -7.77 -14.81
N TRP A 215 -31.64 -7.35 -14.98
CA TRP A 215 -30.98 -7.04 -16.25
C TRP A 215 -29.94 -8.08 -16.69
N GLU A 216 -29.61 -9.10 -15.90
CA GLU A 216 -28.70 -10.15 -16.38
C GLU A 216 -29.41 -11.23 -17.22
N PRO A 217 -29.02 -11.46 -18.48
CA PRO A 217 -29.50 -12.60 -19.23
C PRO A 217 -28.88 -13.87 -18.64
N LYS A 218 -29.74 -14.75 -18.09
CA LYS A 218 -29.39 -16.07 -17.55
C LYS A 218 -28.36 -16.79 -18.43
N LYS A 219 -27.11 -16.88 -17.95
CA LYS A 219 -26.09 -17.74 -18.58
C LYS A 219 -26.57 -19.19 -18.47
N LYS A 220 -26.92 -19.79 -19.62
CA LYS A 220 -27.30 -21.20 -19.74
C LYS A 220 -26.18 -22.08 -19.19
N ALA A 221 -26.50 -22.89 -18.18
CA ALA A 221 -25.68 -23.99 -17.72
C ALA A 221 -25.35 -24.91 -18.91
N ARG A 222 -24.07 -25.02 -19.26
CA ARG A 222 -23.59 -26.12 -20.10
C ARG A 222 -23.53 -27.37 -19.22
N LYS A 223 -24.32 -28.38 -19.61
CA LYS A 223 -24.22 -29.76 -19.16
C LYS A 223 -22.88 -30.35 -19.57
#